data_AF-A0A226M878-F1
#
_entry.id   AF-A0A226M878-F1
#
_cell.length_a   1.000
_cell.length_b   1.000
_cell.length_c   1.000
_cell.angle_alpha   90.00
_cell.angle_beta   90.00
_cell.angle_gamma   90.00
#
_symmetry.space_group_name_H-M   'P 1'
#
loop_
_entity.id
_entity.type
_entity.pdbx_description
1 polymer ?
#
loop_
_entity_poly.entity_id
_entity_poly.type
_entity_poly.pdbx_seq_one_letter_code
_entity_poly.pdbx_strand_id
1 'polypeptide(L)'
;DLTESSLLNKLLHTSLVENSQHVEVLQQDPSSPLYSIRTFEELHLKKELLRGVYTMGFNRPSKIQENALPIMMAHPPQNLIAQSQSGTGKTAAFVLAMLSRVKGAESFPQCLCLAPTYELALQIGHVVEKMGQFCSDIKVTYAVQGNRG
;
A
#
# COMPACT_ATOMS: atom_id res chain seq x y z
N ASP A 1 17.64 19.55 -2.22
CA ASP A 1 16.22 19.69 -2.64
C ASP A 1 15.29 18.87 -1.74
N LEU A 2 14.04 19.28 -1.50
CA LEU A 2 13.12 18.55 -0.57
C LEU A 2 12.79 17.13 -1.09
N THR A 3 12.76 16.96 -2.41
CA THR A 3 12.55 15.69 -3.12
C THR A 3 13.73 14.74 -2.96
N GLU A 4 14.96 15.22 -3.08
CA GLU A 4 16.18 14.41 -2.87
C GLU A 4 16.27 13.92 -1.42
N SER A 5 15.94 14.76 -0.44
CA SER A 5 15.92 14.37 0.98
C SER A 5 14.87 13.29 1.25
N SER A 6 13.69 13.39 0.62
CA SER A 6 12.65 12.36 0.69
C SER A 6 13.09 11.03 0.07
N LEU A 7 13.82 11.08 -1.07
CA LEU A 7 14.37 9.91 -1.74
C LEU A 7 15.44 9.23 -0.88
N LEU A 8 16.37 10.00 -0.33
CA LEU A 8 17.41 9.54 0.60
C LEU A 8 16.80 8.86 1.83
N ASN A 9 15.81 9.49 2.46
CA ASN A 9 15.14 8.90 3.62
C ASN A 9 14.46 7.57 3.26
N LYS A 10 13.86 7.44 2.07
CA LYS A 10 13.27 6.17 1.63
C LYS A 10 14.31 5.09 1.32
N LEU A 11 15.48 5.46 0.80
CA LEU A 11 16.57 4.52 0.53
C LEU A 11 17.24 4.00 1.82
N LEU A 12 17.28 4.82 2.87
CA LEU A 12 17.90 4.48 4.15
C LEU A 12 17.00 3.63 5.07
N HIS A 13 15.67 3.73 4.94
CA HIS A 13 14.75 2.95 5.77
C HIS A 13 14.55 1.52 5.24
N THR A 14 15.32 0.57 5.80
CA THR A 14 15.11 -0.88 5.61
C THR A 14 14.03 -1.47 6.53
N SER A 15 13.53 -0.69 7.49
CA SER A 15 12.59 -1.11 8.55
C SER A 15 11.57 -0.01 8.87
N LEU A 16 10.44 -0.38 9.48
CA LEU A 16 9.40 0.58 9.90
C LEU A 16 9.93 1.53 10.98
N VAL A 17 9.53 2.80 10.90
CA VAL A 17 9.80 3.78 11.97
C VAL A 17 8.76 3.63 13.08
N GLU A 18 9.21 3.37 14.31
CA GLU A 18 8.33 3.31 15.49
C GLU A 18 7.68 4.67 15.77
N ASN A 19 6.38 4.69 16.09
CA ASN A 19 5.68 5.92 16.45
C ASN A 19 4.71 5.68 17.63
N SER A 20 4.99 6.37 18.75
CA SER A 20 4.20 6.31 19.97
C SER A 20 2.90 7.12 19.90
N GLN A 21 2.77 8.09 18.98
CA GLN A 21 1.59 8.95 18.85
C GLN A 21 0.38 8.16 18.33
N HIS A 22 -0.81 8.48 18.86
CA HIS A 22 -2.06 7.88 18.40
C HIS A 22 -2.42 8.36 16.99
N VAL A 23 -3.08 7.49 16.22
CA VAL A 23 -3.59 7.85 14.90
C VAL A 23 -4.92 8.54 15.10
N GLU A 24 -5.05 9.75 14.55
CA GLU A 24 -6.31 10.49 14.51
C GLU A 24 -7.08 10.09 13.26
N VAL A 25 -8.37 9.76 13.42
CA VAL A 25 -9.24 9.34 12.32
C VAL A 25 -10.43 10.29 12.25
N LEU A 26 -10.53 11.01 11.14
CA LEU A 26 -11.69 11.84 10.79
C LEU A 26 -12.50 11.09 9.72
N GLN A 27 -13.70 10.66 10.06
CA GLN A 27 -14.56 9.90 9.17
C GLN A 27 -15.56 10.80 8.43
N GLN A 28 -15.95 10.40 7.21
CA GLN A 28 -17.03 11.06 6.49
C GLN A 28 -18.39 10.84 7.16
N ASP A 29 -18.63 9.65 7.70
CA ASP A 29 -19.81 9.31 8.50
C ASP A 29 -19.40 9.08 9.96
N PRO A 30 -19.76 9.99 10.89
CA PRO A 30 -19.42 9.88 12.31
C PRO A 30 -20.09 8.69 13.03
N SER A 31 -21.12 8.10 12.44
CA SER A 31 -21.86 6.96 13.02
C SER A 31 -21.28 5.60 12.63
N SER A 32 -20.34 5.58 11.67
CA SER A 32 -19.67 4.38 11.22
C SER A 32 -18.68 3.88 12.29
N PRO A 33 -18.67 2.58 12.64
CA PRO A 33 -17.76 2.08 13.65
C PRO A 33 -16.29 2.22 13.21
N LEU A 34 -15.45 2.74 14.10
CA LEU A 34 -13.99 2.73 13.92
C LEU A 34 -13.50 1.28 13.97
N TYR A 35 -13.19 0.71 12.81
CA TYR A 35 -12.56 -0.60 12.72
C TYR A 35 -11.04 -0.44 12.62
N SER A 36 -10.32 -1.02 13.58
CA SER A 36 -8.87 -1.21 13.52
C SER A 36 -8.58 -2.69 13.51
N ILE A 37 -7.62 -3.10 12.69
CA ILE A 37 -7.14 -4.49 12.66
C ILE A 37 -5.87 -4.63 13.49
N ARG A 38 -5.57 -5.86 13.94
CA ARG A 38 -4.29 -6.18 14.59
C ARG A 38 -3.43 -7.16 13.79
N THR A 39 -4.04 -7.87 12.85
CA THR A 39 -3.41 -8.89 12.03
C THR A 39 -3.82 -8.73 10.57
N PHE A 40 -3.04 -9.27 9.61
CA PHE A 40 -3.39 -9.20 8.20
C PHE A 40 -4.50 -10.19 7.83
N GLU A 41 -4.69 -11.23 8.64
CA GLU A 41 -5.72 -12.25 8.51
C GLU A 41 -7.14 -11.70 8.69
N GLU A 42 -7.30 -10.66 9.54
CA GLU A 42 -8.56 -9.94 9.73
C GLU A 42 -9.04 -9.21 8.46
N LEU A 43 -8.17 -9.00 7.47
CA LEU A 43 -8.53 -8.37 6.19
C LEU A 43 -9.12 -9.36 5.17
N HIS A 44 -9.18 -10.66 5.51
CA HIS A 44 -9.74 -11.70 4.64
C HIS A 44 -9.17 -11.70 3.21
N LEU A 45 -7.85 -11.46 3.10
CA LEU A 45 -7.14 -11.42 1.82
C LEU A 45 -7.13 -12.79 1.12
N LYS A 46 -7.00 -12.76 -0.21
CA LYS A 46 -6.65 -13.96 -0.99
C LYS A 46 -5.35 -14.57 -0.44
N LYS A 47 -5.28 -15.91 -0.37
CA LYS A 47 -4.15 -16.64 0.25
C LYS A 47 -2.81 -16.29 -0.41
N GLU A 48 -2.82 -16.10 -1.72
CA GLU A 48 -1.66 -15.75 -2.53
C GLU A 48 -1.13 -14.37 -2.14
N LEU A 49 -2.03 -13.40 -1.97
CA LEU A 49 -1.67 -12.04 -1.58
C LEU A 49 -1.16 -11.99 -0.14
N LEU A 50 -1.82 -12.69 0.78
CA LEU A 50 -1.37 -12.80 2.17
C LEU A 50 0.02 -13.43 2.27
N ARG A 51 0.30 -14.47 1.47
CA ARG A 51 1.65 -15.06 1.35
C ARG A 51 2.68 -14.02 0.87
N GLY A 52 2.30 -13.16 -0.08
CA GLY A 52 3.12 -12.06 -0.55
C GLY A 52 3.49 -11.08 0.56
N VAL A 53 2.51 -10.68 1.38
CA VAL A 53 2.71 -9.82 2.56
C VAL A 53 3.75 -10.42 3.52
N TYR A 54 3.63 -11.71 3.89
CA TYR A 54 4.61 -12.33 4.78
C TYR A 54 5.98 -12.52 4.15
N THR A 55 6.06 -12.77 2.84
CA THR A 55 7.35 -12.91 2.13
C THR A 55 8.13 -11.58 2.09
N MET A 56 7.43 -10.45 2.21
CA MET A 56 8.06 -9.15 2.42
C MET A 56 8.58 -8.93 3.85
N GLY A 57 8.30 -9.83 4.78
CA GLY A 57 8.68 -9.72 6.20
C GLY A 57 7.65 -8.96 7.05
N PHE A 58 6.45 -8.71 6.54
CA PHE A 58 5.41 -8.01 7.28
C PHE A 58 4.63 -8.98 8.17
N ASN A 59 5.00 -9.05 9.44
CA ASN A 59 4.35 -9.94 10.40
C ASN A 59 3.04 -9.37 10.98
N ARG A 60 2.94 -8.05 11.10
CA ARG A 60 1.75 -7.32 11.58
C ARG A 60 1.59 -6.00 10.84
N PRO A 61 0.35 -5.47 10.74
CA PRO A 61 0.13 -4.12 10.24
C PRO A 61 0.91 -3.09 11.06
N SER A 62 1.44 -2.06 10.41
CA SER A 62 1.95 -0.88 11.10
C SER A 62 0.81 -0.05 11.69
N LYS A 63 1.10 0.82 12.65
CA LYS A 63 0.07 1.66 13.31
C LYS A 63 -0.83 2.46 12.35
N ILE A 64 -0.28 2.97 11.25
CA ILE A 64 -1.08 3.65 10.22
C ILE A 64 -1.89 2.64 9.39
N GLN A 65 -1.36 1.45 9.13
CA GLN A 65 -2.05 0.39 8.40
C GLN A 65 -3.22 -0.20 9.18
N GLU A 66 -3.10 -0.32 10.51
CA GLU A 66 -4.18 -0.80 11.38
C GLU A 66 -5.50 -0.05 11.16
N ASN A 67 -5.40 1.25 10.86
CA ASN A 67 -6.55 2.14 10.63
C ASN A 67 -6.84 2.34 9.14
N ALA A 68 -5.80 2.46 8.30
CA ALA A 68 -5.95 2.74 6.88
C ALA A 68 -6.48 1.52 6.08
N LEU A 69 -6.00 0.31 6.38
CA LEU A 69 -6.35 -0.88 5.61
C LEU A 69 -7.84 -1.23 5.70
N PRO A 70 -8.51 -1.18 6.87
CA PRO A 70 -9.96 -1.36 6.97
C PRO A 70 -10.75 -0.37 6.12
N ILE A 71 -10.40 0.91 6.17
CA ILE A 71 -11.09 1.96 5.40
C ILE A 71 -10.88 1.71 3.91
N MET A 72 -9.62 1.49 3.51
CA MET A 72 -9.26 1.26 2.12
C MET A 72 -9.81 -0.05 1.57
N MET A 73 -10.07 -1.07 2.38
CA MET A 73 -10.61 -2.38 1.96
C MET A 73 -12.09 -2.57 2.29
N ALA A 74 -12.77 -1.53 2.78
CA ALA A 74 -14.20 -1.55 3.01
C ALA A 74 -15.00 -1.91 1.73
N HIS A 75 -16.20 -2.41 1.95
CA HIS A 75 -17.19 -2.71 0.92
C HIS A 75 -18.49 -1.94 1.22
N PRO A 76 -18.79 -0.87 0.46
CA PRO A 76 -18.04 -0.32 -0.67
C PRO A 76 -16.70 0.34 -0.26
N PRO A 77 -15.73 0.49 -1.19
CA PRO A 77 -14.46 1.17 -0.91
C PRO A 77 -14.69 2.62 -0.49
N GLN A 78 -13.93 3.07 0.50
CA GLN A 78 -13.97 4.47 0.96
C GLN A 78 -12.69 5.21 0.54
N ASN A 79 -12.85 6.47 0.19
CA ASN A 79 -11.71 7.36 -0.09
C ASN A 79 -10.98 7.68 1.22
N LEU A 80 -9.65 7.81 1.14
CA LEU A 80 -8.81 8.07 2.30
C LEU A 80 -7.76 9.13 1.98
N ILE A 81 -7.63 10.12 2.86
CA ILE A 81 -6.46 10.98 2.97
C ILE A 81 -5.69 10.55 4.21
N ALA A 82 -4.44 10.12 4.03
CA ALA A 82 -3.60 9.66 5.13
C ALA A 82 -2.30 10.47 5.19
N GLN A 83 -2.04 11.09 6.34
CA GLN A 83 -0.79 11.80 6.62
C GLN A 83 0.02 11.04 7.67
N SER A 84 1.30 10.78 7.37
CA SER A 84 2.26 10.25 8.34
C SER A 84 3.69 10.43 7.81
N GLN A 85 4.68 10.36 8.69
CA GLN A 85 6.10 10.45 8.32
C GLN A 85 6.57 9.34 7.36
N SER A 86 7.73 9.51 6.72
CA SER A 86 8.32 8.44 5.89
C SER A 86 8.60 7.19 6.74
N GLY A 87 8.61 6.01 6.10
CA GLY A 87 8.89 4.75 6.79
C GLY A 87 7.77 4.19 7.68
N THR A 88 6.56 4.77 7.67
CA THR A 88 5.40 4.25 8.44
C THR A 88 4.62 3.14 7.74
N GLY A 89 4.98 2.75 6.51
CA GLY A 89 4.30 1.67 5.78
C GLY A 89 3.15 2.11 4.86
N LYS A 90 3.01 3.41 4.55
CA LYS A 90 1.99 3.91 3.60
C LYS A 90 2.02 3.23 2.24
N THR A 91 3.21 3.03 1.67
CA THR A 91 3.36 2.37 0.36
C THR A 91 2.81 0.95 0.37
N ALA A 92 3.19 0.15 1.35
CA ALA A 92 2.65 -1.19 1.52
C ALA A 92 1.11 -1.17 1.72
N ALA A 93 0.57 -0.14 2.39
CA ALA A 93 -0.87 -0.01 2.63
C ALA A 93 -1.66 0.14 1.33
N PHE A 94 -1.27 1.09 0.46
CA PHE A 94 -2.00 1.30 -0.79
C PHE A 94 -1.72 0.22 -1.83
N VAL A 95 -0.52 -0.35 -1.87
CA VAL A 95 -0.21 -1.48 -2.75
C VAL A 95 -1.07 -2.69 -2.39
N LEU A 96 -1.20 -2.99 -1.09
CA LEU A 96 -2.05 -4.09 -0.64
C LEU A 96 -3.52 -3.88 -1.05
N ALA A 97 -4.04 -2.66 -0.92
CA ALA A 97 -5.41 -2.33 -1.33
C ALA A 97 -5.64 -2.35 -2.85
N MET A 98 -4.61 -2.04 -3.65
CA MET A 98 -4.67 -2.20 -5.11
C MET A 98 -4.71 -3.69 -5.47
N LEU A 99 -3.77 -4.48 -4.93
CA LEU A 99 -3.66 -5.91 -5.20
C LEU A 99 -4.86 -6.72 -4.66
N SER A 100 -5.51 -6.27 -3.60
CA SER A 100 -6.72 -6.95 -3.08
C SER A 100 -7.92 -6.82 -4.02
N ARG A 101 -7.92 -5.83 -4.92
CA ARG A 101 -9.03 -5.55 -5.84
C ARG A 101 -8.80 -5.99 -7.27
N VAL A 102 -7.55 -6.00 -7.71
CA VAL A 102 -7.22 -6.35 -9.09
C VAL A 102 -7.63 -7.79 -9.41
N LYS A 103 -8.14 -7.97 -10.63
CA LYS A 103 -8.51 -9.28 -11.18
C LYS A 103 -7.55 -9.63 -12.32
N GLY A 104 -6.65 -10.57 -12.09
CA GLY A 104 -5.62 -10.96 -13.07
C GLY A 104 -6.16 -11.48 -14.40
N ALA A 105 -7.36 -12.07 -14.41
CA ALA A 105 -8.01 -12.53 -15.64
C ALA A 105 -8.38 -11.40 -16.62
N GLU A 106 -8.46 -10.16 -16.15
CA GLU A 106 -8.86 -8.99 -16.92
C GLU A 106 -7.62 -8.21 -17.38
N SER A 107 -7.28 -8.32 -18.67
CA SER A 107 -6.04 -7.77 -19.26
C SER A 107 -6.15 -6.28 -19.64
N PHE A 108 -6.51 -5.43 -18.68
CA PHE A 108 -6.48 -3.98 -18.81
C PHE A 108 -6.13 -3.31 -17.48
N PRO A 109 -5.64 -2.05 -17.47
CA PRO A 109 -5.32 -1.34 -16.23
C PRO A 109 -6.55 -1.15 -15.33
N GLN A 110 -6.51 -1.71 -14.12
CA GLN A 110 -7.58 -1.60 -13.10
C GLN A 110 -7.19 -0.74 -11.90
N CYS A 111 -5.90 -0.44 -11.74
CA CYS A 111 -5.37 0.40 -10.67
C CYS A 111 -4.36 1.38 -11.27
N LEU A 112 -4.38 2.63 -10.80
CA LEU A 112 -3.46 3.68 -11.20
C LEU A 112 -2.78 4.27 -9.97
N CYS A 113 -1.45 4.33 -9.98
CA CYS A 113 -0.65 4.98 -8.94
C CYS A 113 0.13 6.12 -9.59
N LEU A 114 -0.05 7.33 -9.08
CA LEU A 114 0.72 8.50 -9.52
C LEU A 114 1.90 8.70 -8.58
N ALA A 115 3.11 8.71 -9.14
CA ALA A 115 4.33 9.00 -8.41
C ALA A 115 4.92 10.34 -8.87
N PRO A 116 5.48 11.15 -7.97
CA PRO A 116 6.03 12.47 -8.31
C PRO A 116 7.34 12.39 -9.11
N THR A 117 8.06 11.27 -9.07
CA THR A 117 9.32 11.08 -9.81
C THR A 117 9.40 9.68 -10.44
N TYR A 118 10.27 9.54 -11.44
CA TYR A 118 10.56 8.29 -12.12
C TYR A 118 11.05 7.20 -11.16
N GLU A 119 12.03 7.54 -10.32
CA GLU A 119 12.67 6.63 -9.37
C GLU A 119 11.66 6.12 -8.34
N LEU A 120 10.77 7.00 -7.88
CA LEU A 120 9.73 6.62 -6.93
C LEU A 120 8.66 5.73 -7.60
N ALA A 121 8.34 5.95 -8.88
CA ALA A 121 7.48 5.05 -9.64
C ALA A 121 8.07 3.64 -9.70
N LEU A 122 9.38 3.53 -10.01
CA LEU A 122 10.09 2.26 -10.00
C LEU A 122 10.05 1.61 -8.60
N GLN A 123 10.39 2.34 -7.55
CA GLN A 123 10.38 1.82 -6.18
C GLN A 123 9.00 1.27 -5.77
N ILE A 124 7.93 1.99 -6.11
CA ILE A 124 6.55 1.54 -5.83
C ILE A 124 6.24 0.28 -6.65
N GLY A 125 6.62 0.25 -7.94
CA GLY A 125 6.40 -0.91 -8.79
C GLY A 125 7.10 -2.18 -8.28
N HIS A 126 8.33 -2.07 -7.77
CA HIS A 126 9.01 -3.20 -7.11
C HIS A 126 8.25 -3.72 -5.88
N VAL A 127 7.60 -2.83 -5.12
CA VAL A 127 6.74 -3.23 -3.99
C VAL A 127 5.50 -3.98 -4.50
N VAL A 128 4.88 -3.50 -5.58
CA VAL A 128 3.74 -4.18 -6.23
C VAL A 128 4.13 -5.57 -6.70
N GLU A 129 5.24 -5.69 -7.43
CA GLU A 129 5.74 -6.97 -7.95
C GLU A 129 6.09 -7.95 -6.84
N LYS A 130 6.79 -7.50 -5.80
CA LYS A 130 7.20 -8.37 -4.67
C LYS A 130 6.01 -8.80 -3.81
N MET A 131 5.06 -7.90 -3.53
CA MET A 131 3.86 -8.23 -2.77
C MET A 131 2.89 -9.11 -3.57
N GLY A 132 2.81 -8.89 -4.89
CA GLY A 132 1.94 -9.61 -5.81
C GLY A 132 2.55 -10.89 -6.40
N GLN A 133 3.78 -11.28 -6.03
CA GLN A 133 4.55 -12.33 -6.72
C GLN A 133 3.88 -13.72 -6.78
N PHE A 134 2.90 -14.00 -5.90
CA PHE A 134 2.15 -15.26 -5.89
C PHE A 134 0.75 -15.13 -6.53
N CYS A 135 0.31 -13.92 -6.84
CA CYS A 135 -0.96 -13.68 -7.51
C CYS A 135 -0.79 -13.96 -9.01
N SER A 136 -1.61 -14.86 -9.54
CA SER A 136 -1.56 -15.17 -10.98
C SER A 136 -2.01 -13.98 -11.82
N ASP A 137 -1.40 -13.83 -12.99
CA ASP A 137 -1.83 -12.93 -14.06
C ASP A 137 -1.86 -11.44 -13.68
N ILE A 138 -1.08 -11.02 -12.69
CA ILE A 138 -0.87 -9.60 -12.38
C ILE A 138 0.40 -9.10 -13.10
N LYS A 139 0.26 -7.99 -13.84
CA LYS A 139 1.37 -7.30 -14.51
C LYS A 139 1.41 -5.84 -14.07
N VAL A 140 2.62 -5.29 -13.96
CA VAL A 140 2.85 -3.88 -13.69
C VAL A 140 3.32 -3.20 -14.97
N THR A 141 2.74 -2.04 -15.28
CA THR A 141 3.12 -1.21 -16.43
C THR A 141 3.56 0.16 -15.93
N TYR A 142 4.70 0.64 -16.42
CA TYR A 142 5.27 1.91 -16.01
C TYR A 142 4.98 3.00 -17.05
N ALA A 143 4.03 3.90 -16.77
CA ALA A 143 3.76 5.04 -17.63
C ALA A 143 4.74 6.19 -17.31
N VAL A 144 6.00 6.03 -17.72
CA VAL A 144 7.11 6.94 -17.40
C VAL A 144 7.83 7.40 -18.66
N GLN A 145 8.52 8.54 -18.58
CA GLN A 145 9.24 9.11 -19.72
C GLN A 145 10.25 8.10 -20.29
N GLY A 146 10.23 7.93 -21.62
CA GLY A 146 11.12 6.99 -22.32
C GLY A 146 10.60 5.55 -22.39
N ASN A 147 9.45 5.23 -21.78
CA ASN A 147 8.87 3.91 -21.94
C ASN A 147 8.30 3.72 -23.36
N ARG A 148 8.80 2.71 -24.09
CA ARG A 148 8.20 2.22 -25.33
C ARG A 148 7.41 0.99 -24.92
N GLY A 149 6.08 1.10 -24.94
CA GLY A 149 5.14 0.12 -24.39
C GLY A 149 5.34 -1.30 -24.88
#